data_AF-A0A1F9V5K0-F1
#
_entry.id   AF-A0A1F9V5K0-F1
#
_cell.length_a   1.000
_cell.length_b   1.000
_cell.length_c   1.000
_cell.angle_alpha   90.00
_cell.angle_beta   90.00
_cell.angle_gamma   90.00
#
_symmetry.space_group_name_H-M   'P 1'
#
loop_
_entity.id
_entity.type
_entity.pdbx_description
1 polymer ?
#
loop_
_entity_poly.entity_id
_entity_poly.type
_entity_poly.pdbx_seq_one_letter_code
_entity_poly.pdbx_strand_id
1 'polypeptide(L)'
;MPGLLKRHPRLILKPGAPLKDAMRAMTSCEVGLVLVAGPGRRLLGVVADIDIRRAMLTSGASLATPVKRVMNKHPVTVRVDAPPEEVSETFRRTGHTNIPVVDAKGRLVELANVLDFAAIPKRYPHRVVLMAGGQGRRLLPLTEGTPKPMLKLGGKPILEHLIEQLAAAGFVHFIIAVNYLADQIQSHFGDGSRWGVRIEYLREPKPLGTVGALGLIKEKPEAPLLVMNGDVLTKVNFGALLDFHAAEKGLATVCVKRHEIQVPYGVVELAGKRLSGFVEKPTHRFLINAGIYVLDPKVLAWIPKGRPSDMPDILAAVRRRRKNAVACFPIEEYWLDIGGPSEYERASGEFGKVFGR
;
A
#
# COMPACT_ATOMS: atom_id res chain seq x y z
N MET A 1 3.49 -21.31 17.72
CA MET A 1 2.34 -21.71 16.90
C MET A 1 1.37 -22.53 17.76
N PRO A 2 0.10 -22.15 17.84
CA PRO A 2 -0.90 -22.90 18.61
C PRO A 2 -1.14 -24.28 17.99
N GLY A 3 -1.34 -25.27 18.85
CA GLY A 3 -1.31 -26.71 18.50
C GLY A 3 -2.62 -27.24 17.93
N LEU A 4 -3.09 -26.72 16.80
CA LEU A 4 -4.40 -27.06 16.24
C LEU A 4 -4.50 -28.56 15.86
N LEU A 5 -3.45 -29.15 15.29
CA LEU A 5 -3.38 -30.59 15.02
C LEU A 5 -3.24 -31.44 16.28
N LYS A 6 -2.68 -30.90 17.37
CA LYS A 6 -2.71 -31.60 18.67
C LYS A 6 -4.12 -31.69 19.23
N ARG A 7 -4.94 -30.65 19.05
CA ARG A 7 -6.35 -30.63 19.47
C ARG A 7 -7.24 -31.45 18.54
N HIS A 8 -6.95 -31.46 17.24
CA HIS A 8 -7.76 -32.08 16.20
C HIS A 8 -6.95 -33.07 15.34
N PRO A 9 -6.49 -34.21 15.90
CA PRO A 9 -5.69 -35.18 15.15
C PRO A 9 -6.45 -35.82 13.97
N ARG A 10 -7.79 -35.77 13.99
CA ARG A 10 -8.68 -36.27 12.93
C ARG A 10 -8.60 -35.48 11.63
N LEU A 11 -7.97 -34.30 11.64
CA LEU A 11 -7.69 -33.53 10.43
C LEU A 11 -6.63 -34.18 9.53
N ILE A 12 -5.91 -35.19 10.02
CA ILE A 12 -4.89 -35.91 9.26
C ILE A 12 -5.48 -37.23 8.76
N LEU A 13 -5.60 -37.36 7.44
CA LEU A 13 -6.13 -38.55 6.80
C LEU A 13 -5.05 -39.32 6.03
N LYS A 14 -5.23 -40.64 5.95
CA LYS A 14 -4.47 -41.49 5.05
C LYS A 14 -4.95 -41.30 3.61
N PRO A 15 -4.09 -41.52 2.59
CA PRO A 15 -4.45 -41.33 1.16
C PRO A 15 -5.67 -42.14 0.69
N GLY A 16 -5.91 -43.28 1.32
CA GLY A 16 -7.04 -44.17 1.02
C GLY A 16 -8.35 -43.80 1.71
N ALA A 17 -8.36 -42.81 2.61
CA ALA A 17 -9.57 -42.43 3.33
C ALA A 17 -10.65 -41.90 2.36
N PRO A 18 -11.93 -42.24 2.55
CA PRO A 18 -13.02 -41.77 1.70
C PRO A 18 -13.32 -40.27 1.94
N LEU A 19 -13.86 -39.59 0.92
CA LEU A 19 -14.27 -38.18 1.02
C LEU A 19 -15.23 -37.90 2.18
N LYS A 20 -16.13 -38.83 2.52
CA LYS A 20 -17.02 -38.68 3.69
C LYS A 20 -16.27 -38.43 5.00
N ASP A 21 -15.07 -39.02 5.17
CA ASP A 21 -14.27 -38.87 6.38
C ASP A 21 -13.59 -37.50 6.39
N ALA A 22 -13.18 -37.00 5.22
CA ALA A 22 -12.71 -35.62 5.05
C ALA A 22 -13.78 -34.61 5.43
N MET A 23 -14.99 -34.74 4.86
CA MET A 23 -16.11 -33.86 5.18
C MET A 23 -16.45 -33.89 6.67
N ARG A 24 -16.54 -35.09 7.26
CA ARG A 24 -16.82 -35.25 8.70
C ARG A 24 -15.75 -34.59 9.56
N ALA A 25 -14.46 -34.77 9.22
CA ALA A 25 -13.37 -34.15 9.95
C ALA A 25 -13.44 -32.61 9.86
N MET A 26 -13.63 -32.05 8.66
CA MET A 26 -13.78 -30.61 8.43
C MET A 26 -14.92 -30.01 9.25
N THR A 27 -16.12 -30.62 9.19
CA THR A 27 -17.28 -30.17 9.96
C THR A 27 -17.05 -30.27 11.47
N SER A 28 -16.52 -31.41 11.95
CA SER A 28 -16.34 -31.63 13.40
C SER A 28 -15.27 -30.75 14.04
N CYS A 29 -14.31 -30.27 13.25
CA CYS A 29 -13.21 -29.45 13.74
C CYS A 29 -13.38 -27.97 13.37
N GLU A 30 -14.44 -27.62 12.64
CA GLU A 30 -14.68 -26.27 12.09
C GLU A 30 -13.51 -25.73 11.25
N VAL A 31 -12.86 -26.62 10.50
CA VAL A 31 -11.73 -26.30 9.63
C VAL A 31 -12.07 -26.70 8.21
N GLY A 32 -12.03 -25.75 7.26
CA GLY A 32 -12.40 -25.97 5.85
C GLY A 32 -11.42 -26.80 5.01
N LEU A 33 -10.48 -27.51 5.64
CA LEU A 33 -9.55 -28.43 4.96
C LEU A 33 -9.13 -29.59 5.86
N VAL A 34 -8.69 -30.68 5.22
CA VAL A 34 -7.95 -31.79 5.85
C VAL A 34 -6.60 -32.00 5.18
N LEU A 35 -5.69 -32.60 5.93
CA LEU A 35 -4.31 -32.87 5.53
C LEU A 35 -4.19 -34.35 5.16
N VAL A 36 -3.65 -34.66 3.99
CA VAL A 36 -3.39 -36.04 3.58
C VAL A 36 -1.93 -36.35 3.81
N ALA A 37 -1.64 -37.27 4.73
CA ALA A 37 -0.27 -37.64 5.11
C ALA A 37 0.02 -39.13 4.85
N GLY A 38 1.22 -39.40 4.37
CA GLY A 38 1.77 -40.75 4.18
C GLY A 38 2.50 -41.26 5.43
N PRO A 39 3.24 -42.39 5.29
CA PRO A 39 4.12 -42.90 6.34
C PRO A 39 5.09 -41.80 6.85
N GLY A 40 5.36 -41.80 8.16
CA GLY A 40 6.24 -40.80 8.78
C GLY A 40 5.71 -39.36 8.76
N ARG A 41 4.39 -39.17 8.64
CA ARG A 41 3.72 -37.85 8.53
C ARG A 41 4.17 -37.00 7.34
N ARG A 42 4.72 -37.60 6.28
CA ARG A 42 5.04 -36.86 5.05
C ARG A 42 3.76 -36.28 4.45
N LEU A 43 3.70 -34.96 4.26
CA LEU A 43 2.54 -34.33 3.63
C LEU A 43 2.48 -34.73 2.16
N LEU A 44 1.33 -35.26 1.73
CA LEU A 44 1.09 -35.68 0.34
C LEU A 44 0.12 -34.74 -0.39
N GLY A 45 -0.72 -34.01 0.35
CA GLY A 45 -1.64 -33.04 -0.21
C GLY A 45 -2.63 -32.52 0.84
N VAL A 46 -3.54 -31.67 0.39
CA VAL A 46 -4.68 -31.18 1.18
C VAL A 46 -5.97 -31.38 0.42
N VAL A 47 -7.07 -31.58 1.13
CA VAL A 47 -8.42 -31.57 0.54
C VAL A 47 -9.21 -30.47 1.22
N ALA A 48 -9.65 -29.49 0.44
CA ALA A 48 -10.57 -28.45 0.89
C ALA A 48 -11.96 -28.61 0.23
N ASP A 49 -12.97 -27.88 0.71
CA ASP A 49 -14.33 -27.92 0.16
C ASP A 49 -14.37 -27.66 -1.36
N ILE A 50 -13.51 -26.77 -1.86
CA ILE A 50 -13.42 -26.48 -3.29
C ILE A 50 -12.96 -27.69 -4.11
N ASP A 51 -12.06 -28.51 -3.57
CA ASP A 51 -11.56 -29.72 -4.25
C ASP A 51 -12.65 -30.79 -4.30
N ILE A 52 -13.37 -30.99 -3.18
CA ILE A 52 -14.50 -31.93 -3.11
C ILE A 52 -15.58 -31.51 -4.11
N ARG A 53 -16.00 -30.25 -4.08
CA ARG A 53 -17.03 -29.72 -4.99
C ARG A 53 -16.61 -29.87 -6.44
N ARG A 54 -15.37 -29.51 -6.77
CA ARG A 54 -14.82 -29.67 -8.13
C ARG A 54 -14.85 -31.13 -8.57
N ALA A 55 -14.39 -32.06 -7.73
CA ALA A 55 -14.34 -33.48 -8.07
C ALA A 55 -15.75 -34.09 -8.25
N MET A 56 -16.72 -33.68 -7.44
CA MET A 56 -18.12 -34.10 -7.58
C MET A 56 -18.73 -33.62 -8.90
N LEU A 57 -18.53 -32.33 -9.23
CA LEU A 57 -19.13 -31.73 -10.43
C LEU A 57 -18.47 -32.16 -11.74
N THR A 58 -17.15 -32.36 -11.74
CA THR A 58 -16.40 -32.61 -12.99
C THR A 58 -16.11 -34.09 -13.24
N SER A 59 -15.92 -34.88 -12.17
CA SER A 59 -15.40 -36.24 -12.26
C SER A 59 -16.38 -37.29 -11.70
N GLY A 60 -17.58 -36.87 -11.27
CA GLY A 60 -18.58 -37.77 -10.67
C GLY A 60 -18.13 -38.44 -9.37
N ALA A 61 -17.21 -37.81 -8.63
CA ALA A 61 -16.68 -38.40 -7.39
C ALA A 61 -17.81 -38.61 -6.36
N SER A 62 -17.93 -39.83 -5.84
CA SER A 62 -18.86 -40.15 -4.75
C SER A 62 -18.20 -39.97 -3.38
N LEU A 63 -19.00 -40.02 -2.31
CA LEU A 63 -18.52 -39.96 -0.92
C LEU A 63 -17.55 -41.10 -0.53
N ALA A 64 -17.53 -42.19 -1.31
CA ALA A 64 -16.60 -43.30 -1.14
C ALA A 64 -15.25 -43.09 -1.84
N THR A 65 -15.14 -42.05 -2.68
CA THR A 65 -13.91 -41.74 -3.45
C THR A 65 -12.73 -41.50 -2.49
N PRO A 66 -11.57 -42.13 -2.72
CA PRO A 66 -10.38 -41.87 -1.91
C PRO A 66 -9.86 -40.44 -2.03
N VAL A 67 -9.48 -39.81 -0.92
CA VAL A 67 -8.94 -38.44 -0.87
C VAL A 67 -7.74 -38.23 -1.78
N LYS A 68 -6.89 -39.25 -2.01
CA LYS A 68 -5.73 -39.16 -2.92
C LYS A 68 -6.07 -38.82 -4.38
N ARG A 69 -7.30 -39.09 -4.81
CA ARG A 69 -7.77 -38.78 -6.18
C ARG A 69 -8.24 -37.34 -6.33
N VAL A 70 -8.53 -36.67 -5.21
CA VAL A 70 -9.17 -35.34 -5.18
C VAL A 70 -8.23 -34.27 -4.63
N MET A 71 -7.30 -34.63 -3.74
CA MET A 71 -6.42 -33.69 -3.05
C MET A 71 -5.60 -32.81 -4.00
N ASN A 72 -5.40 -31.56 -3.60
CA ASN A 72 -4.33 -30.74 -4.13
C ASN A 72 -2.98 -31.32 -3.67
N LYS A 73 -2.20 -31.84 -4.63
CA LYS A 73 -0.89 -32.47 -4.40
C LYS A 73 0.24 -31.47 -4.17
N HIS A 74 0.01 -30.19 -4.48
CA HIS A 74 0.96 -29.12 -4.32
C HIS A 74 0.35 -27.99 -3.48
N PRO A 75 0.01 -28.27 -2.20
CA PRO A 75 -0.49 -27.23 -1.32
C PRO A 75 0.60 -26.19 -1.06
N VAL A 76 0.19 -24.95 -0.85
CA VAL A 76 1.04 -23.95 -0.21
C VAL A 76 1.37 -24.46 1.19
N THR A 77 2.63 -24.38 1.59
CA THR A 77 3.10 -24.77 2.92
C THR A 77 4.04 -23.71 3.47
N VAL A 78 4.19 -23.66 4.79
CA VAL A 78 5.22 -22.86 5.47
C VAL A 78 6.13 -23.77 6.28
N ARG A 79 7.37 -23.34 6.50
CA ARG A 79 8.29 -24.10 7.35
C ARG A 79 8.03 -23.83 8.83
N VAL A 80 8.32 -24.83 9.67
CA VAL A 80 8.22 -24.70 11.14
C VAL A 80 9.15 -23.64 11.74
N ASP A 81 10.27 -23.37 11.07
CA ASP A 81 11.28 -22.38 11.46
C ASP A 81 11.14 -21.05 10.69
N ALA A 82 10.07 -20.88 9.90
CA ALA A 82 9.80 -19.63 9.20
C ALA A 82 9.47 -18.51 10.21
N PRO A 83 10.03 -17.29 10.04
CA PRO A 83 9.63 -16.13 10.83
C PRO A 83 8.12 -15.86 10.73
N PRO A 84 7.46 -15.41 11.81
CA PRO A 84 6.02 -15.11 11.79
C PRO A 84 5.61 -14.11 10.69
N GLU A 85 6.49 -13.19 10.31
CA GLU A 85 6.29 -12.21 9.24
C GLU A 85 6.15 -12.88 7.88
N GLU A 86 7.00 -13.86 7.58
CA GLU A 86 6.98 -14.64 6.34
C GLU A 86 5.69 -15.49 6.26
N VAL A 87 5.26 -16.04 7.39
CA VAL A 87 4.00 -16.80 7.48
C VAL A 87 2.80 -15.88 7.25
N SER A 88 2.77 -14.71 7.89
CA SER A 88 1.74 -13.67 7.69
C SER A 88 1.67 -13.21 6.23
N GLU A 89 2.82 -13.01 5.59
CA GLU A 89 2.90 -12.65 4.17
C GLU A 89 2.36 -13.76 3.27
N THR A 90 2.67 -15.02 3.57
CA THR A 90 2.15 -16.17 2.83
C THR A 90 0.62 -16.24 2.92
N PHE A 91 0.04 -16.00 4.10
CA PHE A 91 -1.42 -15.89 4.26
C PHE A 91 -2.00 -14.77 3.39
N ARG A 92 -1.44 -13.57 3.48
CA ARG A 92 -1.90 -12.40 2.71
C ARG A 92 -1.82 -12.62 1.19
N ARG A 93 -0.71 -13.19 0.72
CA ARG A 93 -0.47 -13.42 -0.72
C ARG A 93 -1.40 -14.49 -1.30
N THR A 94 -1.78 -15.47 -0.50
CA THR A 94 -2.50 -16.65 -1.00
C THR A 94 -3.99 -16.66 -0.64
N GLY A 95 -4.41 -15.83 0.31
CA GLY A 95 -5.81 -15.73 0.75
C GLY A 95 -6.32 -16.95 1.53
N HIS A 96 -5.44 -17.90 1.88
CA HIS A 96 -5.85 -19.07 2.65
C HIS A 96 -6.18 -18.70 4.10
N THR A 97 -7.11 -19.41 4.72
CA THR A 97 -7.36 -19.30 6.17
C THR A 97 -6.44 -20.20 6.97
N ASN A 98 -6.04 -21.34 6.41
CA ASN A 98 -5.16 -22.31 7.05
C ASN A 98 -4.06 -22.78 6.09
N ILE A 99 -2.83 -22.92 6.59
CA ILE A 99 -1.67 -23.37 5.80
C ILE A 99 -0.92 -24.47 6.57
N PRO A 100 -0.64 -25.64 5.96
CA PRO A 100 0.16 -26.69 6.58
C PRO A 100 1.58 -26.21 6.90
N VAL A 101 2.03 -26.54 8.11
CA VAL A 101 3.39 -26.29 8.58
C VAL A 101 4.20 -27.57 8.48
N VAL A 102 5.34 -27.52 7.78
CA VAL A 102 6.21 -28.67 7.55
C VAL A 102 7.62 -28.46 8.06
N ASP A 103 8.33 -29.55 8.34
CA ASP A 103 9.76 -29.52 8.62
C ASP A 103 10.60 -29.54 7.33
N ALA A 104 11.94 -29.47 7.47
CA ALA A 104 12.87 -29.50 6.34
C ALA A 104 12.78 -30.78 5.47
N LYS A 105 12.16 -31.85 5.97
CA LYS A 105 11.96 -33.13 5.26
C LYS A 105 10.54 -33.24 4.66
N GLY A 106 9.73 -32.19 4.73
CA GLY A 106 8.35 -32.16 4.24
C GLY A 106 7.38 -32.97 5.11
N ARG A 107 7.73 -33.22 6.37
CA ARG A 107 6.84 -33.88 7.33
C ARG A 107 5.94 -32.85 7.98
N LEU A 108 4.66 -33.18 8.08
CA LEU A 108 3.64 -32.34 8.68
C LEU A 108 3.87 -32.20 10.18
N VAL A 109 4.04 -30.95 10.62
CA VAL A 109 4.25 -30.56 12.02
C VAL A 109 2.94 -30.01 12.61
N GLU A 110 2.34 -29.02 11.96
CA GLU A 110 1.21 -28.25 12.50
C GLU A 110 0.32 -27.71 11.36
N LEU A 111 -0.82 -27.10 11.70
CA LEU A 111 -1.67 -26.34 10.80
C LEU A 111 -1.78 -24.89 11.31
N ALA A 112 -1.18 -23.94 10.60
CA ALA A 112 -1.23 -22.52 10.96
C ALA A 112 -2.59 -21.94 10.54
N ASN A 113 -3.15 -21.04 11.37
CA ASN A 113 -4.37 -20.30 11.06
C ASN A 113 -4.07 -18.81 10.88
N VAL A 114 -4.73 -18.15 9.91
CA VAL A 114 -4.51 -16.74 9.60
C VAL A 114 -4.73 -15.80 10.81
N LEU A 115 -5.66 -16.15 11.71
CA LEU A 115 -5.97 -15.34 12.89
C LEU A 115 -4.78 -15.21 13.83
N ASP A 116 -3.91 -16.23 13.89
CA ASP A 116 -2.69 -16.21 14.71
C ASP A 116 -1.65 -15.19 14.19
N PHE A 117 -1.78 -14.78 12.93
CA PHE A 117 -0.85 -13.89 12.23
C PHE A 117 -1.51 -12.58 11.77
N ALA A 118 -2.80 -12.38 12.08
CA ALA A 118 -3.58 -11.23 11.63
C ALA A 118 -3.09 -9.91 12.26
N ALA A 119 -2.56 -9.98 13.49
CA ALA A 119 -2.01 -8.82 14.19
C ALA A 119 -0.61 -8.42 13.69
N ILE A 120 0.05 -9.25 12.88
CA ILE A 120 1.39 -8.93 12.36
C ILE A 120 1.21 -7.93 11.21
N PRO A 121 1.68 -6.67 11.38
CA PRO A 121 1.48 -5.64 10.37
C PRO A 121 2.21 -6.02 9.08
N LYS A 122 1.56 -5.75 7.94
CA LYS A 122 2.24 -5.77 6.64
C LYS A 122 3.42 -4.80 6.73
N ARG A 123 4.62 -5.22 6.34
CA ARG A 123 5.76 -4.32 6.20
C ARG A 123 6.09 -4.15 4.73
N TYR A 124 6.25 -2.90 4.32
CA TYR A 124 6.66 -2.57 2.96
C TYR A 124 8.18 -2.31 2.93
N PRO A 125 8.92 -2.95 2.00
CA PRO A 125 10.34 -2.65 1.79
C PRO A 125 10.57 -1.30 1.08
N HIS A 126 9.49 -0.67 0.63
CA HIS A 126 9.48 0.61 -0.08
C HIS A 126 9.98 1.72 0.85
N ARG A 127 10.88 2.57 0.34
CA ARG A 127 11.26 3.82 1.01
C ARG A 127 10.21 4.88 0.70
N VAL A 128 9.75 5.58 1.73
CA VAL A 128 8.87 6.74 1.60
C VAL A 128 9.72 7.99 1.55
N VAL A 129 9.53 8.86 0.56
CA VAL A 129 10.13 10.20 0.52
C VAL A 129 9.06 11.26 0.76
N LEU A 130 9.22 12.03 1.82
CA LEU A 130 8.34 13.13 2.18
C LEU A 130 9.01 14.46 1.83
N MET A 131 8.40 15.22 0.93
CA MET A 131 8.93 16.51 0.46
C MET A 131 8.51 17.61 1.43
N ALA A 132 9.44 18.07 2.26
CA ALA A 132 9.22 19.01 3.36
C ALA A 132 10.12 20.26 3.31
N GLY A 133 10.72 20.57 2.15
CA GLY A 133 11.69 21.67 1.99
C GLY A 133 11.10 23.04 1.64
N GLY A 134 9.80 23.13 1.34
CA GLY A 134 9.18 24.37 0.87
C GLY A 134 9.05 25.46 1.93
N GLN A 135 9.21 26.73 1.53
CA GLN A 135 9.09 27.88 2.43
C GLN A 135 7.65 28.20 2.86
N GLY A 136 6.63 27.67 2.18
CA GLY A 136 5.23 27.86 2.58
C GLY A 136 4.70 29.29 2.45
N ARG A 137 5.33 30.18 1.66
CA ARG A 137 5.03 31.63 1.59
C ARG A 137 3.54 32.01 1.44
N ARG A 138 2.73 31.15 0.79
CA ARG A 138 1.28 31.37 0.63
C ARG A 138 0.50 31.31 1.95
N LEU A 139 1.09 30.73 2.99
CA LEU A 139 0.53 30.58 4.34
C LEU A 139 1.13 31.59 5.33
N LEU A 140 1.83 32.63 4.88
CA LEU A 140 2.25 33.70 5.79
C LEU A 140 1.02 34.36 6.45
N PRO A 141 1.10 34.74 7.74
CA PRO A 141 2.27 34.68 8.63
C PRO A 141 2.48 33.34 9.35
N LEU A 142 1.59 32.35 9.19
CA LEU A 142 1.67 31.05 9.91
C LEU A 142 3.01 30.33 9.69
N THR A 143 3.64 30.54 8.53
CA THR A 143 4.89 29.88 8.13
C THR A 143 6.15 30.72 8.36
N GLU A 144 6.04 31.88 9.00
CA GLU A 144 7.18 32.76 9.27
C GLU A 144 8.19 32.10 10.22
N GLY A 145 7.71 31.53 11.33
CA GLY A 145 8.55 30.83 12.31
C GLY A 145 8.42 29.30 12.30
N THR A 146 7.52 28.73 11.48
CA THR A 146 7.17 27.30 11.50
C THR A 146 7.19 26.73 10.09
N PRO A 147 7.92 25.65 9.79
CA PRO A 147 7.83 24.97 8.50
C PRO A 147 6.38 24.58 8.21
N LYS A 148 5.91 24.71 6.96
CA LYS A 148 4.55 24.33 6.56
C LYS A 148 4.13 22.92 7.04
N PRO A 149 4.96 21.87 6.87
CA PRO A 149 4.61 20.52 7.35
C PRO A 149 4.51 20.39 8.88
N MET A 150 5.01 21.40 9.62
CA MET A 150 4.96 21.47 11.09
C MET A 150 3.74 22.23 11.62
N LEU A 151 2.94 22.86 10.75
CA LEU A 151 1.66 23.43 11.17
C LEU A 151 0.76 22.34 11.74
N LYS A 152 -0.04 22.69 12.76
CA LYS A 152 -0.75 21.70 13.57
C LYS A 152 -2.21 21.55 13.15
N LEU A 153 -2.64 20.31 12.99
CA LEU A 153 -4.05 19.91 12.88
C LEU A 153 -4.36 18.95 14.03
N GLY A 154 -5.47 19.14 14.73
CA GLY A 154 -5.84 18.27 15.86
C GLY A 154 -4.74 18.13 16.93
N GLY A 155 -3.93 19.17 17.13
CA GLY A 155 -2.85 19.22 18.13
C GLY A 155 -1.49 18.68 17.68
N LYS A 156 -1.38 18.02 16.52
CA LYS A 156 -0.11 17.47 15.99
C LYS A 156 0.27 18.08 14.63
N PRO A 157 1.58 18.13 14.28
CA PRO A 157 2.03 18.50 12.94
C PRO A 157 1.36 17.73 11.81
N ILE A 158 1.10 18.38 10.66
CA ILE A 158 0.60 17.72 9.44
C ILE A 158 1.51 16.53 9.05
N LEU A 159 2.83 16.74 9.08
CA LEU A 159 3.79 15.70 8.73
C LEU A 159 3.78 14.52 9.72
N GLU A 160 3.43 14.77 10.98
CA GLU A 160 3.32 13.72 12.00
C GLU A 160 2.13 12.81 11.71
N HIS A 161 0.97 13.37 11.32
CA HIS A 161 -0.19 12.57 10.90
C HIS A 161 0.15 11.68 9.70
N LEU A 162 0.90 12.21 8.74
CA LEU A 162 1.31 11.46 7.55
C LEU A 162 2.26 10.31 7.89
N ILE A 163 3.24 10.54 8.77
CA ILE A 163 4.14 9.48 9.26
C ILE A 163 3.37 8.42 10.04
N GLU A 164 2.48 8.80 10.95
CA GLU A 164 1.65 7.86 11.72
C GLU A 164 0.78 7.01 10.79
N GLN A 165 0.16 7.62 9.78
CA GLN A 165 -0.67 6.92 8.81
C GLN A 165 0.14 5.92 7.98
N LEU A 166 1.31 6.31 7.48
CA LEU A 166 2.18 5.45 6.69
C LEU A 166 2.81 4.34 7.54
N ALA A 167 3.20 4.63 8.77
CA ALA A 167 3.67 3.64 9.73
C ALA A 167 2.59 2.59 10.01
N ALA A 168 1.35 3.03 10.27
CA ALA A 168 0.20 2.13 10.44
C ALA A 168 -0.11 1.32 9.19
N ALA A 169 0.13 1.87 7.99
CA ALA A 169 0.00 1.15 6.74
C ALA A 169 1.13 0.13 6.52
N GLY A 170 2.24 0.19 7.26
CA GLY A 170 3.34 -0.77 7.18
C GLY A 170 4.67 -0.24 6.65
N PHE A 171 4.78 1.06 6.37
CA PHE A 171 6.04 1.65 5.92
C PHE A 171 6.94 1.90 7.13
N VAL A 172 8.22 1.53 7.01
CA VAL A 172 9.18 1.65 8.11
C VAL A 172 10.43 2.46 7.75
N HIS A 173 10.65 2.75 6.46
CA HIS A 173 11.81 3.51 5.99
C HIS A 173 11.36 4.83 5.35
N PHE A 174 11.74 5.93 5.98
CA PHE A 174 11.36 7.28 5.56
C PHE A 174 12.61 8.10 5.24
N ILE A 175 12.49 8.93 4.22
CA ILE A 175 13.44 9.97 3.86
C ILE A 175 12.66 11.29 3.85
N ILE A 176 13.04 12.24 4.70
CA ILE A 176 12.41 13.55 4.72
C ILE A 176 13.35 14.54 4.02
N ALA A 177 12.91 15.06 2.88
CA ALA A 177 13.64 16.10 2.16
C ALA A 177 13.37 17.45 2.82
N VAL A 178 14.42 18.08 3.35
CA VAL A 178 14.32 19.30 4.17
C VAL A 178 15.21 20.42 3.64
N ASN A 179 14.76 21.65 3.78
CA ASN A 179 15.53 22.86 3.46
C ASN A 179 15.19 23.98 4.47
N TYR A 180 14.12 24.74 4.23
CA TYR A 180 13.69 25.82 5.10
C TYR A 180 13.37 25.31 6.52
N LEU A 181 13.98 25.92 7.54
CA LEU A 181 13.79 25.56 8.95
C LEU A 181 13.98 24.04 9.24
N ALA A 182 14.88 23.39 8.50
CA ALA A 182 15.15 21.95 8.59
C ALA A 182 15.39 21.46 10.02
N ASP A 183 16.10 22.25 10.83
CA ASP A 183 16.49 21.86 12.19
C ASP A 183 15.26 21.66 13.10
N GLN A 184 14.15 22.37 12.86
CA GLN A 184 12.90 22.14 13.61
C GLN A 184 12.27 20.78 13.28
N ILE A 185 12.27 20.41 11.99
CA ILE A 185 11.77 19.10 11.53
C ILE A 185 12.67 18.00 12.09
N GLN A 186 13.99 18.16 12.00
CA GLN A 186 14.95 17.18 12.50
C GLN A 186 14.86 17.01 14.01
N SER A 187 14.72 18.10 14.76
CA SER A 187 14.58 18.05 16.22
C SER A 187 13.29 17.38 16.67
N HIS A 188 12.18 17.59 15.94
CA HIS A 188 10.88 16.99 16.30
C HIS A 188 10.80 15.51 15.97
N PHE A 189 11.32 15.09 14.80
CA PHE A 189 11.16 13.72 14.30
C PHE A 189 12.33 12.80 14.64
N GLY A 190 13.53 13.33 14.91
CA GLY A 190 14.70 12.53 15.26
C GLY A 190 14.97 11.39 14.27
N ASP A 191 15.29 10.21 14.77
CA ASP A 191 15.49 9.01 13.95
C ASP A 191 14.19 8.26 13.60
N GLY A 192 13.03 8.75 14.06
CA GLY A 192 11.73 8.11 13.86
C GLY A 192 11.37 7.00 14.86
N SER A 193 12.26 6.65 15.80
CA SER A 193 12.06 5.56 16.75
C SER A 193 10.77 5.69 17.58
N ARG A 194 10.34 6.93 17.90
CA ARG A 194 9.07 7.24 18.58
C ARG A 194 7.83 6.69 17.86
N TRP A 195 7.91 6.51 16.54
CA TRP A 195 6.82 5.98 15.71
C TRP A 195 7.09 4.55 15.21
N GLY A 196 8.17 3.90 15.68
CA GLY A 196 8.55 2.56 15.22
C GLY A 196 9.06 2.52 13.78
N VAL A 197 9.55 3.65 13.26
CA VAL A 197 10.08 3.79 11.91
C VAL A 197 11.53 4.29 11.95
N ARG A 198 12.20 4.28 10.80
CA ARG A 198 13.53 4.86 10.61
C ARG A 198 13.42 6.05 9.66
N ILE A 199 13.88 7.20 10.10
CA ILE A 199 13.89 8.45 9.35
C ILE A 199 15.32 8.84 9.00
N GLU A 200 15.54 9.10 7.72
CA GLU A 200 16.74 9.73 7.18
C GLU A 200 16.39 11.12 6.63
N TYR A 201 17.35 12.04 6.66
CA TYR A 201 17.12 13.41 6.21
C TYR A 201 17.93 13.73 4.97
N LEU A 202 17.25 14.27 3.98
CA LEU A 202 17.85 14.71 2.73
C LEU A 202 17.88 16.25 2.73
N ARG A 203 18.98 16.82 3.25
CA ARG A 203 19.13 18.27 3.37
C ARG A 203 19.52 18.86 2.02
N GLU A 204 18.66 19.68 1.47
CA GLU A 204 18.95 20.41 0.24
C GLU A 204 19.77 21.66 0.57
N PRO A 205 20.92 21.91 -0.10
CA PRO A 205 21.72 23.11 0.14
C PRO A 205 21.04 24.39 -0.36
N LYS A 206 20.15 24.25 -1.33
CA LYS A 206 19.28 25.28 -1.91
C LYS A 206 18.00 24.60 -2.41
N PRO A 207 16.88 25.31 -2.59
CA PRO A 207 15.67 24.69 -3.15
C PRO A 207 15.96 24.03 -4.51
N LEU A 208 15.76 22.71 -4.64
CA LEU A 208 15.94 21.96 -5.89
C LEU A 208 14.61 21.59 -6.55
N GLY A 209 13.57 22.40 -6.34
CA GLY A 209 12.23 22.13 -6.88
C GLY A 209 11.53 20.98 -6.14
N THR A 210 10.45 20.47 -6.73
CA THR A 210 9.57 19.48 -6.08
C THR A 210 10.25 18.13 -5.86
N VAL A 211 11.17 17.73 -6.73
CA VAL A 211 11.75 16.37 -6.71
C VAL A 211 13.26 16.35 -6.94
N GLY A 212 13.92 17.50 -7.11
CA GLY A 212 15.38 17.53 -7.27
C GLY A 212 16.14 16.96 -6.08
N ALA A 213 15.55 17.02 -4.87
CA ALA A 213 16.08 16.34 -3.69
C ALA A 213 16.28 14.84 -3.92
N LEU A 214 15.40 14.17 -4.68
CA LEU A 214 15.52 12.73 -4.97
C LEU A 214 16.84 12.36 -5.67
N GLY A 215 17.44 13.29 -6.42
CA GLY A 215 18.76 13.11 -7.04
C GLY A 215 19.93 13.04 -6.05
N LEU A 216 19.70 13.37 -4.78
CA LEU A 216 20.67 13.29 -3.70
C LEU A 216 20.68 11.92 -2.99
N ILE A 217 19.71 11.04 -3.29
CA ILE A 217 19.67 9.68 -2.76
C ILE A 217 20.88 8.91 -3.32
N LYS A 218 21.79 8.50 -2.43
CA LYS A 218 23.08 7.87 -2.82
C LYS A 218 22.90 6.40 -3.20
N GLU A 219 22.10 5.67 -2.42
CA GLU A 219 21.85 4.26 -2.62
C GLU A 219 20.58 4.05 -3.43
N LYS A 220 20.69 3.27 -4.51
CA LYS A 220 19.53 2.90 -5.30
C LYS A 220 18.63 1.97 -4.48
N PRO A 221 17.35 2.32 -4.24
CA PRO A 221 16.43 1.44 -3.53
C PRO A 221 16.15 0.16 -4.31
N GLU A 222 15.90 -0.94 -3.61
CA GLU A 222 15.54 -2.23 -4.21
C GLU A 222 14.08 -2.26 -4.68
N ALA A 223 13.19 -1.61 -3.91
CA ALA A 223 11.77 -1.46 -4.21
C ALA A 223 11.45 -0.05 -4.74
N PRO A 224 10.34 0.15 -5.46
CA PRO A 224 9.85 1.48 -5.83
C PRO A 224 9.73 2.43 -4.64
N LEU A 225 9.91 3.72 -4.90
CA LEU A 225 9.78 4.77 -3.88
C LEU A 225 8.36 5.30 -3.88
N LEU A 226 7.77 5.44 -2.68
CA LEU A 226 6.56 6.24 -2.48
C LEU A 226 7.01 7.68 -2.22
N VAL A 227 6.71 8.61 -3.12
CA VAL A 227 7.08 10.03 -2.99
C VAL A 227 5.82 10.84 -2.75
N MET A 228 5.81 11.68 -1.72
CA MET A 228 4.65 12.47 -1.32
C MET A 228 5.06 13.87 -0.88
N ASN A 229 4.22 14.86 -1.19
CA ASN A 229 4.36 16.17 -0.57
C ASN A 229 4.02 16.10 0.93
N GLY A 230 4.81 16.75 1.78
CA GLY A 230 4.66 16.68 3.25
C GLY A 230 3.50 17.51 3.83
N ASP A 231 2.73 18.17 2.97
CA ASP A 231 1.60 19.05 3.28
C ASP A 231 0.25 18.51 2.76
N VAL A 232 0.23 17.25 2.32
CA VAL A 232 -0.98 16.57 1.87
C VAL A 232 -1.64 15.84 3.05
N LEU A 233 -2.92 16.14 3.28
CA LEU A 233 -3.78 15.39 4.19
C LEU A 233 -4.63 14.42 3.38
N THR A 234 -4.56 13.11 3.68
CA THR A 234 -5.19 12.11 2.82
C THR A 234 -5.61 10.82 3.53
N LYS A 235 -6.53 10.07 2.91
CA LYS A 235 -6.92 8.71 3.26
C LYS A 235 -6.66 7.69 2.15
N VAL A 236 -5.75 8.00 1.22
CA VAL A 236 -5.36 7.05 0.15
C VAL A 236 -4.98 5.70 0.75
N ASN A 237 -5.51 4.62 0.16
CA ASN A 237 -5.05 3.28 0.44
C ASN A 237 -3.70 3.03 -0.25
N PHE A 238 -2.60 3.22 0.48
CA PHE A 238 -1.25 3.03 -0.07
C PHE A 238 -0.96 1.59 -0.52
N GLY A 239 -1.62 0.60 0.08
CA GLY A 239 -1.49 -0.79 -0.38
C GLY A 239 -2.07 -0.98 -1.78
N ALA A 240 -3.29 -0.48 -2.00
CA ALA A 240 -3.93 -0.52 -3.31
C ALA A 240 -3.13 0.27 -4.37
N LEU A 241 -2.53 1.41 -3.99
CA LEU A 241 -1.65 2.17 -4.86
C LEU A 241 -0.41 1.37 -5.30
N LEU A 242 0.23 0.67 -4.36
CA LEU A 242 1.40 -0.17 -4.66
C LEU A 242 1.02 -1.39 -5.52
N ASP A 243 -0.10 -2.04 -5.20
CA ASP A 243 -0.62 -3.18 -5.97
C ASP A 243 -0.97 -2.75 -7.41
N PHE A 244 -1.59 -1.57 -7.58
CA PHE A 244 -1.85 -0.97 -8.88
C PHE A 244 -0.56 -0.68 -9.65
N HIS A 245 0.43 -0.05 -9.02
CA HIS A 245 1.72 0.22 -9.65
C HIS A 245 2.40 -1.06 -10.16
N ALA A 246 2.37 -2.13 -9.35
CA ALA A 246 2.92 -3.43 -9.73
C ALA A 246 2.16 -4.06 -10.91
N ALA A 247 0.83 -3.92 -10.95
CA ALA A 247 -0.01 -4.45 -12.02
C ALA A 247 0.22 -3.74 -13.37
N GLU A 248 0.35 -2.41 -13.35
CA GLU A 248 0.53 -1.59 -14.56
C GLU A 248 1.92 -1.77 -15.21
N LYS A 249 2.90 -2.29 -14.47
CA LYS A 249 4.29 -2.53 -14.96
C LYS A 249 4.92 -1.26 -15.58
N GLY A 250 4.51 -0.10 -15.09
CA GLY A 250 5.03 1.22 -15.45
C GLY A 250 6.37 1.51 -14.78
N LEU A 251 6.89 2.72 -14.99
CA LEU A 251 8.05 3.26 -14.28
C LEU A 251 7.65 4.33 -13.27
N ALA A 252 6.46 4.92 -13.43
CA ALA A 252 5.89 5.83 -12.47
C ALA A 252 4.38 5.64 -12.40
N THR A 253 3.81 5.86 -11.22
CA THR A 253 2.39 6.05 -11.00
C THR A 253 2.17 7.41 -10.39
N VAL A 254 1.22 8.18 -10.93
CA VAL A 254 0.81 9.49 -10.43
C VAL A 254 -0.58 9.36 -9.85
N CYS A 255 -0.76 9.75 -8.59
CA CYS A 255 -2.10 9.84 -8.04
C CYS A 255 -2.80 11.10 -8.55
N VAL A 256 -4.05 10.96 -8.97
CA VAL A 256 -4.86 12.06 -9.51
C VAL A 256 -6.16 12.19 -8.74
N LYS A 257 -6.62 13.42 -8.53
CA LYS A 257 -7.91 13.72 -7.89
C LYS A 257 -8.83 14.43 -8.87
N ARG A 258 -10.12 14.09 -8.86
CA ARG A 258 -11.12 14.85 -9.61
C ARG A 258 -11.33 16.22 -8.95
N HIS A 259 -11.22 17.27 -9.74
CA HIS A 259 -11.49 18.64 -9.32
C HIS A 259 -12.54 19.25 -10.24
N GLU A 260 -13.51 19.94 -9.65
CA GLU A 260 -14.63 20.55 -10.37
C GLU A 260 -14.63 22.06 -10.12
N ILE A 261 -14.70 22.82 -11.21
CA ILE A 261 -14.85 24.27 -11.17
C ILE A 261 -16.18 24.59 -11.84
N GLN A 262 -17.12 25.11 -11.06
CA GLN A 262 -18.35 25.66 -11.60
C GLN A 262 -18.15 27.13 -11.93
N VAL A 263 -18.44 27.51 -13.17
CA VAL A 263 -18.57 28.92 -13.53
C VAL A 263 -19.92 29.38 -12.96
N PRO A 264 -20.01 30.39 -12.08
CA PRO A 264 -21.26 30.77 -11.44
C PRO A 264 -22.21 31.59 -12.35
N TYR A 265 -21.92 31.65 -13.65
CA TYR A 265 -22.61 32.43 -14.67
C TYR A 265 -22.94 31.58 -15.90
N GLY A 266 -23.84 32.07 -16.74
CA GLY A 266 -24.02 31.55 -18.11
C GLY A 266 -22.78 31.82 -18.97
N VAL A 267 -22.22 30.76 -19.55
CA VAL A 267 -21.10 30.83 -20.49
C VAL A 267 -21.65 30.87 -21.90
N VAL A 268 -21.27 31.92 -22.63
CA VAL A 268 -21.67 32.17 -24.02
C VAL A 268 -20.56 31.71 -24.96
N GLU A 269 -20.91 30.88 -25.93
CA GLU A 269 -20.04 30.50 -27.04
C GLU A 269 -20.36 31.38 -28.26
N LEU A 270 -19.32 31.87 -28.94
CA LEU A 270 -19.45 32.75 -30.09
C LEU A 270 -18.89 32.08 -31.36
N ALA A 271 -19.64 32.19 -32.46
CA ALA A 271 -19.14 31.99 -33.82
C ALA A 271 -18.96 33.37 -34.48
N GLY A 272 -17.74 33.92 -34.40
CA GLY A 272 -17.46 35.30 -34.81
C GLY A 272 -18.13 36.30 -33.85
N LYS A 273 -19.11 37.07 -34.34
CA LYS A 273 -19.89 38.04 -33.53
C LYS A 273 -21.30 37.55 -33.18
N ARG A 274 -21.65 36.30 -33.50
CA ARG A 274 -22.98 35.73 -33.25
C ARG A 274 -22.92 34.67 -32.16
N LEU A 275 -23.98 34.60 -31.36
CA LEU A 275 -24.21 33.54 -30.37
C LEU A 275 -24.27 32.19 -31.07
N SER A 276 -23.41 31.25 -30.67
CA SER A 276 -23.42 29.85 -31.15
C SER A 276 -23.84 28.86 -30.09
N GLY A 277 -23.71 29.20 -28.81
CA GLY A 277 -24.07 28.32 -27.70
C GLY A 277 -24.21 29.08 -26.38
N PHE A 278 -24.98 28.52 -25.47
CA PHE A 278 -25.18 29.05 -24.13
C PHE A 278 -25.26 27.89 -23.16
N VAL A 279 -24.41 27.88 -22.14
CA VAL A 279 -24.43 26.89 -21.07
C VAL A 279 -24.57 27.61 -19.75
N GLU A 280 -25.66 27.37 -19.03
CA GLU A 280 -25.86 27.96 -17.71
C GLU A 280 -25.02 27.22 -16.68
N LYS A 281 -24.25 27.98 -15.91
CA LYS A 281 -23.42 27.49 -14.78
C LYS A 281 -22.65 26.19 -15.08
N PRO A 282 -21.89 26.13 -16.19
CA PRO A 282 -21.19 24.92 -16.57
C PRO A 282 -20.19 24.53 -15.50
N THR A 283 -20.06 23.22 -15.31
CA THR A 283 -19.06 22.63 -14.42
C THR A 283 -17.98 21.99 -15.26
N HIS A 284 -16.76 22.48 -15.14
CA HIS A 284 -15.59 21.88 -15.77
C HIS A 284 -14.96 20.88 -14.82
N ARG A 285 -14.71 19.67 -15.32
CA ARG A 285 -14.11 18.56 -14.57
C ARG A 285 -12.70 18.32 -15.04
N PHE A 286 -11.76 18.29 -14.10
CA PHE A 286 -10.35 18.05 -14.36
C PHE A 286 -9.83 16.92 -13.47
N LEU A 287 -8.74 16.29 -13.91
CA LEU A 287 -7.91 15.46 -13.05
C LEU A 287 -6.67 16.26 -12.68
N ILE A 288 -6.54 16.58 -11.40
CA ILE A 288 -5.40 17.32 -10.85
C ILE A 288 -4.39 16.36 -10.24
N ASN A 289 -3.12 16.77 -10.25
CA ASN A 289 -2.05 16.03 -9.60
C ASN A 289 -2.23 16.09 -8.08
N ALA A 290 -2.24 14.92 -7.42
CA ALA A 290 -2.47 14.82 -5.99
C ALA A 290 -1.18 14.94 -5.14
N GLY A 291 -0.01 15.12 -5.75
CA GLY A 291 1.25 15.23 -5.01
C GLY A 291 1.70 13.91 -4.36
N ILE A 292 1.22 12.77 -4.87
CA ILE A 292 1.54 11.41 -4.40
C ILE A 292 1.94 10.58 -5.63
N TYR A 293 3.07 9.88 -5.52
CA TYR A 293 3.67 9.18 -6.65
C TYR A 293 4.34 7.88 -6.20
N VAL A 294 4.34 6.88 -7.07
CA VAL A 294 5.21 5.70 -6.94
C VAL A 294 6.21 5.72 -8.08
N LEU A 295 7.50 5.70 -7.77
CA LEU A 295 8.58 5.79 -8.76
C LEU A 295 9.46 4.55 -8.73
N ASP A 296 9.66 3.93 -9.89
CA ASP A 296 10.66 2.86 -10.05
C ASP A 296 12.06 3.41 -9.77
N PRO A 297 12.97 2.66 -9.11
CA PRO A 297 14.31 3.14 -8.79
C PRO A 297 15.14 3.58 -10.00
N LYS A 298 14.82 3.11 -11.22
CA LYS A 298 15.45 3.57 -12.47
C LYS A 298 15.16 5.03 -12.77
N VAL A 299 14.02 5.57 -12.32
CA VAL A 299 13.64 6.97 -12.56
C VAL A 299 14.60 7.93 -11.84
N LEU A 300 15.15 7.55 -10.69
CA LEU A 300 16.12 8.37 -9.95
C LEU A 300 17.36 8.73 -10.77
N ALA A 301 17.80 7.83 -11.65
CA ALA A 301 18.95 8.06 -12.53
C ALA A 301 18.69 9.14 -13.59
N TRP A 302 17.42 9.55 -13.78
CA TRP A 302 17.03 10.57 -14.76
C TRP A 302 16.79 11.92 -14.12
N ILE A 303 16.90 12.03 -12.80
CA ILE A 303 16.77 13.27 -12.06
C ILE A 303 18.11 14.02 -12.13
N PRO A 304 18.16 15.22 -12.73
CA PRO A 304 19.38 16.00 -12.81
C PRO A 304 19.93 16.36 -11.42
N LYS A 305 21.17 15.95 -11.13
CA LYS A 305 21.79 16.23 -9.83
C LYS A 305 22.07 17.72 -9.64
N GLY A 306 21.69 18.26 -8.48
CA GLY A 306 22.01 19.63 -8.07
C GLY A 306 21.28 20.74 -8.85
N ARG A 307 20.30 20.39 -9.67
CA ARG A 307 19.46 21.34 -10.42
C ARG A 307 18.01 21.27 -9.92
N PRO A 308 17.28 22.40 -9.93
CA PRO A 308 15.85 22.38 -9.72
C PRO A 308 15.15 21.44 -10.71
N SER A 309 14.25 20.61 -10.21
CA SER A 309 13.44 19.71 -11.03
C SER A 309 12.09 19.48 -10.37
N ASP A 310 11.03 19.59 -11.16
CA ASP A 310 9.68 19.34 -10.71
C ASP A 310 9.14 18.01 -11.25
N MET A 311 8.13 17.47 -10.58
CA MET A 311 7.59 16.17 -10.97
C MET A 311 7.08 16.11 -12.42
N PRO A 312 6.42 17.14 -12.98
CA PRO A 312 6.04 17.15 -14.40
C PRO A 312 7.21 16.91 -15.36
N ASP A 313 8.38 17.49 -15.08
CA ASP A 313 9.58 17.32 -15.92
C ASP A 313 10.08 15.88 -15.90
N ILE A 314 10.08 15.26 -14.70
CA ILE A 314 10.48 13.86 -14.52
C ILE A 314 9.49 12.94 -15.23
N LEU A 315 8.18 13.15 -15.08
CA LEU A 315 7.16 12.36 -15.76
C LEU A 315 7.26 12.51 -17.30
N ALA A 316 7.53 13.72 -17.80
CA ALA A 316 7.80 13.94 -19.22
C ALA A 316 9.07 13.21 -19.69
N ALA A 317 10.12 13.19 -18.87
CA ALA A 317 11.35 12.44 -19.14
C ALA A 317 11.12 10.91 -19.17
N VAL A 318 10.27 10.38 -18.29
CA VAL A 318 9.85 8.97 -18.28
C VAL A 318 9.06 8.63 -19.55
N ARG A 319 8.05 9.45 -19.90
CA ARG A 319 7.20 9.25 -21.08
C ARG A 319 7.98 9.28 -22.40
N ARG A 320 8.99 10.14 -22.51
CA ARG A 320 9.87 10.21 -23.69
C ARG A 320 10.70 8.93 -23.88
N ARG A 321 11.06 8.23 -22.80
CA ARG A 321 11.88 7.01 -22.85
C ARG A 321 11.06 5.75 -23.09
N ARG A 322 9.86 5.68 -22.53
CA ARG A 322 8.95 4.54 -22.70
C ARG A 322 7.52 5.02 -22.76
N LYS A 323 6.86 4.75 -23.89
CA LYS A 323 5.42 4.98 -24.07
C LYS A 323 4.66 4.15 -23.02
N ASN A 324 3.61 4.73 -22.43
CA ASN A 324 2.78 4.12 -21.38
C ASN A 324 3.54 3.75 -20.09
N ALA A 325 4.71 4.35 -19.83
CA ALA A 325 5.45 4.09 -18.59
C ALA A 325 4.95 4.90 -17.38
N VAL A 326 3.95 5.77 -17.56
CA VAL A 326 3.35 6.54 -16.48
C VAL A 326 1.87 6.17 -16.39
N ALA A 327 1.49 5.57 -15.28
CA ALA A 327 0.09 5.24 -14.96
C ALA A 327 -0.53 6.32 -14.07
N CYS A 328 -1.86 6.46 -14.12
CA CYS A 328 -2.60 7.38 -13.26
C CYS A 328 -3.48 6.58 -12.30
N PHE A 329 -3.30 6.78 -11.00
CA PHE A 329 -4.12 6.16 -9.95
C PHE A 329 -5.18 7.17 -9.46
N PRO A 330 -6.47 6.94 -9.69
CA PRO A 330 -7.51 7.85 -9.21
C PRO A 330 -7.69 7.72 -7.70
N ILE A 331 -7.66 8.86 -6.99
CA ILE A 331 -7.99 8.92 -5.56
C ILE A 331 -9.49 9.17 -5.41
N GLU A 332 -10.20 8.22 -4.85
CA GLU A 332 -11.61 8.39 -4.48
C GLU A 332 -11.75 8.86 -3.02
N GLU A 333 -10.80 8.50 -2.17
CA GLU A 333 -10.78 8.84 -0.75
C GLU A 333 -10.53 10.33 -0.48
N TYR A 334 -10.59 10.71 0.80
CA TYR A 334 -10.27 12.07 1.24
C TYR A 334 -8.84 12.46 0.83
N TRP A 335 -8.72 13.65 0.24
CA TRP A 335 -7.45 14.25 -0.14
C TRP A 335 -7.57 15.78 -0.10
N LEU A 336 -6.59 16.43 0.48
CA LEU A 336 -6.49 17.88 0.55
C LEU A 336 -5.01 18.29 0.53
N ASP A 337 -4.60 19.07 -0.47
CA ASP A 337 -3.34 19.83 -0.46
C ASP A 337 -3.55 21.12 0.32
N ILE A 338 -2.80 21.30 1.41
CA ILE A 338 -2.92 22.45 2.30
C ILE A 338 -2.13 23.63 1.71
N GLY A 339 -2.50 24.10 0.52
CA GLY A 339 -1.71 25.08 -0.26
C GLY A 339 -1.67 26.49 0.33
N GLY A 340 -2.77 26.94 0.94
CA GLY A 340 -2.99 28.29 1.44
C GLY A 340 -3.95 28.35 2.63
N PRO A 341 -4.29 29.57 3.11
CA PRO A 341 -5.05 29.77 4.34
C PRO A 341 -6.45 29.14 4.30
N SER A 342 -7.15 29.22 3.17
CA SER A 342 -8.46 28.60 2.97
C SER A 342 -8.41 27.08 3.12
N GLU A 343 -7.40 26.43 2.54
CA GLU A 343 -7.24 24.98 2.65
C GLU A 343 -6.82 24.59 4.06
N TYR A 344 -6.02 25.40 4.74
CA TYR A 344 -5.63 25.15 6.13
C TYR A 344 -6.80 25.27 7.11
N GLU A 345 -7.64 26.30 6.95
CA GLU A 345 -8.86 26.48 7.74
C GLU A 345 -9.85 25.34 7.50
N ARG A 346 -10.05 24.98 6.22
CA ARG A 346 -10.86 23.82 5.85
C ARG A 346 -10.32 22.52 6.47
N ALA A 347 -9.02 22.27 6.36
CA ALA A 347 -8.38 21.11 6.97
C ALA A 347 -8.65 21.08 8.47
N SER A 348 -8.50 22.22 9.16
CA SER A 348 -8.72 22.35 10.60
C SER A 348 -10.17 22.05 11.00
N GLY A 349 -11.15 22.58 10.26
CA GLY A 349 -12.58 22.36 10.53
C GLY A 349 -13.07 20.95 10.21
N GLU A 350 -12.48 20.30 9.20
CA GLU A 350 -12.83 18.94 8.78
C GLU A 350 -12.06 17.86 9.58
N PHE A 351 -10.91 18.20 10.17
CA PHE A 351 -9.97 17.23 10.74
C PHE A 351 -10.64 16.27 11.73
N GLY A 352 -11.39 16.78 12.70
CA GLY A 352 -12.04 15.94 13.71
C GLY A 352 -13.12 15.01 13.13
N LYS A 353 -13.80 15.42 12.05
CA LYS A 353 -14.83 14.59 11.39
C LYS A 353 -14.21 13.50 10.52
N VAL A 354 -13.10 13.82 9.86
CA VAL A 354 -12.45 12.92 8.91
C VAL A 354 -11.48 11.99 9.62
N PHE A 355 -10.71 12.48 10.58
CA PHE A 355 -9.61 11.75 11.23
C PHE A 355 -9.83 11.52 12.73
N GLY A 356 -10.91 12.07 13.32
CA GLY A 356 -11.32 11.71 14.68
C GLY A 356 -11.67 10.22 14.76
N ARG A 357 -11.27 9.60 15.87
CA ARG A 357 -11.58 8.19 16.17
C ARG A 357 -12.98 8.01 16.68
#